data_AF-A0A2M8N5H5-F1
#
_entry.id   AF-A0A2M8N5H5-F1
#
_cell.length_a   1.000
_cell.length_b   1.000
_cell.length_c   1.000
_cell.angle_alpha   90.00
_cell.angle_beta   90.00
_cell.angle_gamma   90.00
#
_symmetry.space_group_name_H-M   'P 1'
#
loop_
_entity.id
_entity.type
_entity.pdbx_description
1 polymer ?
#
loop_
_entity_poly.entity_id
_entity_poly.type
_entity_poly.pdbx_seq_one_letter_code
_entity_poly.pdbx_strand_id
1 'polypeptide(L)'
;MKSIWWITILALLSGCSLTSSTAPQQTIQGAPQVTITLPNAPYREGVTAHIQAMVTNAGEDISRVEIAVDGTVIATLPNPNPSGDLAFGVSYPWQTVGLGQHIIQVTAYRADNTSGQATHTLNVVEAQIIQQPIQPSTPTPQPTIPPRDTLPPA
;
A
#
# COMPACT_ATOMS: atom_id res chain seq x y z
N MET A 1 28.42 26.49 -74.16
CA MET A 1 29.31 25.39 -73.75
C MET A 1 29.57 25.52 -72.24
N LYS A 2 29.17 24.50 -71.47
CA LYS A 2 29.63 24.10 -70.11
C LYS A 2 29.25 24.94 -68.86
N SER A 3 28.95 24.17 -67.80
CA SER A 3 28.51 24.48 -66.41
C SER A 3 27.08 25.00 -66.27
N ILE A 4 26.02 24.22 -66.03
CA ILE A 4 25.85 22.98 -65.24
C ILE A 4 26.43 23.12 -63.83
N TRP A 5 25.48 23.34 -62.90
CA TRP A 5 25.34 22.55 -61.69
C TRP A 5 26.49 22.65 -60.70
N TRP A 6 26.34 23.51 -59.70
CA TRP A 6 26.91 23.23 -58.39
C TRP A 6 26.15 23.97 -57.27
N ILE A 7 25.59 23.14 -56.40
CA ILE A 7 25.44 23.37 -54.95
C ILE A 7 24.22 24.20 -54.54
N THR A 8 23.05 23.68 -54.90
CA THR A 8 21.86 23.67 -54.03
C THR A 8 22.04 22.57 -52.97
N ILE A 9 23.07 22.63 -52.12
CA ILE A 9 23.26 21.69 -50.99
C ILE A 9 23.89 22.50 -49.84
N LEU A 10 23.05 23.11 -49.01
CA LEU A 10 23.44 23.53 -47.66
C LEU A 10 22.25 23.37 -46.70
N ALA A 11 21.65 22.18 -46.74
CA ALA A 11 20.76 21.67 -45.72
C ALA A 11 21.45 20.44 -45.11
N LEU A 12 22.38 20.65 -44.17
CA LEU A 12 22.89 19.55 -43.35
C LEU A 12 22.95 19.91 -41.87
N LEU A 13 21.93 19.41 -41.17
CA LEU A 13 22.02 18.62 -39.94
C LEU A 13 22.89 19.19 -38.81
N SER A 14 22.30 20.09 -38.01
CA SER A 14 22.59 20.12 -36.56
C SER A 14 21.52 19.29 -35.83
N GLY A 15 21.45 18.00 -36.16
CA GLY A 15 20.81 17.02 -35.30
C GLY A 15 21.80 16.64 -34.23
N CYS A 16 21.76 17.29 -33.07
CA CYS A 16 22.42 16.77 -31.89
C CYS A 16 21.88 15.37 -31.64
N SER A 17 22.71 14.34 -31.87
CA SER A 17 22.45 12.99 -31.40
C SER A 17 22.35 13.06 -29.88
N LEU A 18 21.12 13.07 -29.34
CA LEU A 18 20.88 12.68 -27.96
C LEU A 18 21.31 11.22 -27.87
N THR A 19 22.57 11.00 -27.49
CA THR A 19 23.06 9.73 -27.02
C THR A 19 22.34 9.44 -25.71
N SER A 20 21.14 8.86 -25.84
CA SER A 20 20.48 8.16 -24.75
C SER A 20 21.39 7.00 -24.37
N SER A 21 22.24 7.20 -23.37
CA SER A 21 22.95 6.11 -22.70
C SER A 21 21.89 5.27 -21.99
N THR A 22 21.31 4.32 -22.72
CA THR A 22 20.58 3.19 -22.13
C THR A 22 21.60 2.45 -21.27
N ALA A 23 21.59 2.71 -19.96
CA ALA A 23 22.31 1.87 -19.02
C ALA A 23 21.83 0.42 -19.24
N PRO A 24 22.73 -0.56 -19.34
CA PRO A 24 22.30 -1.95 -19.48
C PRO A 24 21.45 -2.31 -18.27
N GLN A 25 20.16 -2.56 -18.52
CA GLN A 25 19.22 -3.02 -17.51
C GLN A 25 19.75 -4.36 -16.99
N GLN A 26 20.21 -4.40 -15.73
CA GLN A 26 20.67 -5.64 -15.12
C GLN A 26 19.49 -6.60 -15.04
N THR A 27 19.47 -7.60 -15.91
CA THR A 27 18.47 -8.67 -15.86
C THR A 27 18.80 -9.59 -14.70
N ILE A 28 17.97 -9.56 -13.65
CA ILE A 28 18.15 -10.38 -12.45
C ILE A 28 17.53 -11.75 -12.72
N GLN A 29 18.31 -12.81 -12.51
CA GLN A 29 17.91 -14.18 -12.85
C GLN A 29 17.21 -14.89 -11.68
N GLY A 30 16.37 -15.89 -12.02
CA GLY A 30 15.67 -16.77 -11.06
C GLY A 30 14.52 -16.07 -10.33
N ALA A 31 13.52 -16.77 -9.78
CA ALA A 31 12.32 -16.14 -9.23
C ALA A 31 12.58 -15.09 -8.12
N PRO A 32 11.77 -14.01 -8.03
CA PRO A 32 11.83 -13.11 -6.88
C PRO A 32 11.53 -13.90 -5.59
N GLN A 33 12.00 -13.42 -4.46
CA GLN A 33 11.76 -14.05 -3.17
C GLN A 33 10.88 -13.11 -2.34
N VAL A 34 9.76 -13.62 -1.84
CA VAL A 34 8.80 -12.83 -1.05
C VAL A 34 8.84 -13.33 0.39
N THR A 35 8.80 -12.42 1.35
CA THR A 35 8.65 -12.73 2.78
C THR A 35 7.60 -11.81 3.36
N ILE A 36 6.59 -12.38 4.04
CA ILE A 36 5.56 -11.60 4.71
C ILE A 36 6.00 -11.33 6.15
N THR A 37 5.89 -10.08 6.58
CA THR A 37 6.24 -9.61 7.92
C THR A 37 4.97 -9.13 8.63
N LEU A 38 4.10 -10.07 8.96
CA LEU A 38 2.89 -9.82 9.75
C LEU A 38 3.05 -10.38 11.17
N PRO A 39 2.55 -9.69 12.20
CA PRO A 39 2.46 -10.21 13.56
C PRO A 39 1.65 -11.52 13.60
N ASN A 40 2.16 -12.51 14.35
CA ASN A 40 1.40 -13.71 14.68
C ASN A 40 0.47 -13.43 15.89
N ALA A 41 -0.49 -12.55 15.69
CA ALA A 41 -1.46 -12.13 16.70
C ALA A 41 -2.86 -12.02 16.08
N PRO A 42 -3.94 -12.21 16.87
CA PRO A 42 -5.29 -12.05 16.35
C PRO A 42 -5.57 -10.59 16.00
N TYR A 43 -6.22 -10.39 14.86
CA TYR A 43 -6.77 -9.10 14.44
C TYR A 43 -8.23 -9.02 14.86
N ARG A 44 -8.72 -7.83 15.20
CA ARG A 44 -10.15 -7.61 15.41
C ARG A 44 -10.82 -7.35 14.08
N GLU A 45 -12.04 -7.83 13.89
CA GLU A 45 -12.87 -7.49 12.74
C GLU A 45 -13.10 -5.98 12.65
N GLY A 46 -13.09 -5.45 11.43
CA GLY A 46 -13.25 -4.01 11.16
C GLY A 46 -12.03 -3.15 11.48
N VAL A 47 -10.93 -3.76 11.94
CA VAL A 47 -9.64 -3.06 12.14
C VAL A 47 -8.76 -3.24 10.92
N THR A 48 -8.13 -2.17 10.47
CA THR A 48 -7.19 -2.24 9.33
C THR A 48 -5.91 -2.99 9.72
N ALA A 49 -5.66 -4.12 9.06
CA ALA A 49 -4.39 -4.83 9.10
C ALA A 49 -3.49 -4.32 7.97
N HIS A 50 -2.25 -3.90 8.30
CA HIS A 50 -1.26 -3.56 7.28
C HIS A 50 -0.51 -4.82 6.85
N ILE A 51 -0.86 -5.37 5.69
CA ILE A 51 -0.12 -6.47 5.07
C ILE A 51 1.24 -5.92 4.65
N GLN A 52 2.31 -6.46 5.24
CA GLN A 52 3.69 -6.05 4.95
C GLN A 52 4.45 -7.22 4.34
N ALA A 53 5.18 -6.95 3.27
CA ALA A 53 6.06 -7.94 2.66
C ALA A 53 7.37 -7.29 2.21
N MET A 54 8.43 -8.08 2.24
CA MET A 54 9.72 -7.78 1.65
C MET A 54 9.87 -8.62 0.39
N VAL A 55 10.24 -7.98 -0.73
CA VAL A 55 10.60 -8.66 -1.97
C VAL A 55 12.10 -8.52 -2.17
N THR A 56 12.81 -9.62 -2.36
CA THR A 56 14.25 -9.66 -2.69
C THR A 56 14.48 -10.44 -3.98
N ASN A 57 15.72 -10.43 -4.50
CA ASN A 57 16.01 -10.87 -5.87
C ASN A 57 15.12 -10.12 -6.89
N ALA A 58 14.91 -8.83 -6.61
CA ALA A 58 14.08 -7.92 -7.39
C ALA A 58 14.95 -6.98 -8.22
N GLY A 59 14.33 -6.29 -9.17
CA GLY A 59 14.88 -5.15 -9.90
C GLY A 59 13.73 -4.35 -10.52
N GLU A 60 14.03 -3.51 -11.50
CA GLU A 60 13.02 -2.77 -12.29
C GLU A 60 12.14 -3.73 -13.11
N ASP A 61 12.58 -4.98 -13.25
CA ASP A 61 11.91 -6.07 -13.97
C ASP A 61 10.70 -6.66 -13.23
N ILE A 62 10.43 -6.26 -11.98
CA ILE A 62 9.20 -6.62 -11.27
C ILE A 62 8.03 -5.82 -11.85
N SER A 63 7.18 -6.52 -12.60
CA SER A 63 6.05 -5.91 -13.32
C SER A 63 4.88 -5.58 -12.40
N ARG A 64 4.60 -6.45 -11.43
CA ARG A 64 3.53 -6.25 -10.45
C ARG A 64 3.72 -7.08 -9.18
N VAL A 65 3.07 -6.64 -8.11
CA VAL A 65 2.82 -7.43 -6.90
C VAL A 65 1.32 -7.59 -6.72
N GLU A 66 0.86 -8.81 -6.50
CA GLU A 66 -0.52 -9.13 -6.15
C GLU A 66 -0.62 -9.51 -4.68
N ILE A 67 -1.71 -9.07 -4.04
CA ILE A 67 -2.04 -9.39 -2.66
C ILE A 67 -3.42 -10.03 -2.67
N ALA A 68 -3.52 -11.22 -2.09
CA ALA A 68 -4.74 -11.99 -2.01
C ALA A 68 -5.08 -12.38 -0.57
N VAL A 69 -6.37 -12.48 -0.30
CA VAL A 69 -6.94 -13.01 0.95
C VAL A 69 -7.86 -14.16 0.59
N ASP A 70 -7.61 -15.33 1.16
CA ASP A 70 -8.37 -16.56 0.91
C ASP A 70 -8.49 -16.89 -0.59
N GLY A 71 -7.39 -16.66 -1.32
CA GLY A 71 -7.30 -16.90 -2.77
C GLY A 71 -7.93 -15.81 -3.64
N THR A 72 -8.56 -14.78 -3.06
CA THR A 72 -9.11 -13.64 -3.80
C THR A 72 -8.12 -12.48 -3.83
N VAL A 73 -7.70 -12.05 -5.02
CA VAL A 73 -6.83 -10.87 -5.18
C VAL A 73 -7.58 -9.61 -4.76
N ILE A 74 -7.11 -8.98 -3.68
CA ILE A 74 -7.66 -7.73 -3.15
C ILE A 74 -6.87 -6.50 -3.60
N ALA A 75 -5.66 -6.69 -4.12
CA ALA A 75 -4.83 -5.62 -4.65
C ALA A 75 -3.88 -6.10 -5.75
N THR A 76 -3.66 -5.26 -6.74
CA THR A 76 -2.60 -5.39 -7.74
C THR A 76 -1.82 -4.09 -7.82
N LEU A 77 -0.52 -4.15 -7.51
CA LEU A 77 0.39 -3.01 -7.50
C LEU A 77 1.25 -3.05 -8.77
N PRO A 78 0.97 -2.23 -9.79
CA PRO A 78 1.79 -2.17 -11.00
C PRO A 78 3.10 -1.42 -10.74
N ASN A 79 4.19 -1.86 -11.35
CA ASN A 79 5.53 -1.25 -11.23
C ASN A 79 5.89 -0.83 -9.79
N PRO A 80 5.93 -1.78 -8.83
CA PRO A 80 6.12 -1.46 -7.42
C PRO A 80 7.57 -1.07 -7.06
N ASN A 81 8.52 -1.23 -7.99
CA ASN A 81 9.95 -0.97 -7.78
C ASN A 81 10.54 -0.07 -8.89
N PRO A 82 10.06 1.18 -9.05
CA PRO A 82 10.49 2.06 -10.13
C PRO A 82 11.97 2.47 -10.04
N SER A 83 12.58 2.37 -8.85
CA SER A 83 14.00 2.64 -8.63
C SER A 83 14.90 1.47 -9.06
N GLY A 84 14.33 0.29 -9.28
CA GLY A 84 15.07 -0.92 -9.63
C GLY A 84 15.93 -1.48 -8.49
N ASP A 85 15.52 -1.26 -7.24
CA ASP A 85 16.26 -1.73 -6.06
C ASP A 85 16.30 -3.26 -6.00
N LEU A 86 17.40 -3.84 -5.51
CA LEU A 86 17.54 -5.31 -5.37
C LEU A 86 16.58 -5.93 -4.35
N ALA A 87 16.04 -5.09 -3.47
CA ALA A 87 15.01 -5.41 -2.51
C ALA A 87 14.13 -4.19 -2.24
N PHE A 88 12.83 -4.40 -2.04
CA PHE A 88 11.89 -3.34 -1.71
C PHE A 88 10.75 -3.86 -0.83
N GLY A 89 10.14 -2.93 -0.07
CA GLY A 89 9.01 -3.22 0.80
C GLY A 89 7.67 -2.94 0.15
N VAL A 90 6.67 -3.76 0.48
CA VAL A 90 5.27 -3.58 0.11
C VAL A 90 4.44 -3.43 1.38
N SER A 91 3.55 -2.45 1.42
CA SER A 91 2.55 -2.29 2.47
C SER A 91 1.17 -2.05 1.88
N TYR A 92 0.17 -2.81 2.33
CA TYR A 92 -1.20 -2.65 1.88
C TYR A 92 -2.19 -2.69 3.06
N PRO A 93 -3.07 -1.68 3.20
CA PRO A 93 -4.10 -1.68 4.23
C PRO A 93 -5.25 -2.61 3.81
N TRP A 94 -5.50 -3.65 4.59
CA TRP A 94 -6.65 -4.54 4.43
C TRP A 94 -7.60 -4.35 5.62
N GLN A 95 -8.86 -4.03 5.32
CA GLN A 95 -9.91 -4.00 6.33
C GLN A 95 -10.29 -5.45 6.67
N THR A 96 -10.02 -5.89 7.89
CA THR A 96 -10.32 -7.27 8.32
C THR A 96 -11.82 -7.51 8.31
N VAL A 97 -12.25 -8.53 7.58
CA VAL A 97 -13.66 -8.89 7.41
C VAL A 97 -13.78 -10.40 7.43
N GLY A 98 -14.84 -10.90 8.05
CA GLY A 98 -15.01 -12.32 8.28
C GLY A 98 -14.27 -12.76 9.53
N LEU A 99 -14.95 -13.56 10.35
CA LEU A 99 -14.36 -14.12 11.57
C LEU A 99 -13.65 -15.43 11.25
N GLY A 100 -12.55 -15.69 11.96
CA GLY A 100 -11.79 -16.92 11.87
C GLY A 100 -10.47 -16.78 11.12
N GLN A 101 -9.99 -17.89 10.60
CA GLN A 101 -8.68 -17.98 9.96
C GLN A 101 -8.75 -17.43 8.52
N HIS A 102 -7.79 -16.57 8.18
CA HIS A 102 -7.57 -16.08 6.83
C HIS A 102 -6.16 -16.38 6.36
N ILE A 103 -6.01 -16.65 5.06
CA ILE A 103 -4.73 -16.87 4.40
C ILE A 103 -4.40 -15.65 3.56
N ILE A 104 -3.36 -14.93 3.95
CA ILE A 104 -2.78 -13.84 3.18
C ILE A 104 -1.73 -14.42 2.24
N GLN A 105 -1.81 -14.08 0.96
CA GLN A 105 -0.81 -14.42 -0.03
C GLN A 105 -0.29 -13.14 -0.70
N VAL A 106 1.03 -13.04 -0.83
CA VAL A 106 1.67 -11.99 -1.61
C VAL A 106 2.49 -12.66 -2.70
N THR A 107 2.26 -12.26 -3.95
CA THR A 107 2.96 -12.80 -5.12
C THR A 107 3.61 -11.66 -5.91
N ALA A 108 4.92 -11.73 -6.10
CA ALA A 108 5.65 -10.80 -6.95
C ALA A 108 5.88 -11.45 -8.32
N TYR A 109 5.57 -10.70 -9.38
CA TYR A 109 5.72 -11.15 -10.76
C TYR A 109 6.72 -10.26 -11.50
N ARG A 110 7.57 -10.91 -12.30
CA ARG A 110 8.39 -10.23 -13.29
C ARG A 110 7.66 -9.98 -14.60
N ALA A 111 8.28 -9.19 -15.48
CA ALA A 111 7.81 -8.97 -16.84
C ALA A 111 7.74 -10.26 -17.70
N ASP A 112 8.58 -11.25 -17.41
CA ASP A 112 8.57 -12.57 -18.04
C ASP A 112 7.55 -13.55 -17.43
N ASN A 113 6.75 -13.10 -16.45
CA ASN A 113 5.83 -13.87 -15.61
C ASN A 113 6.47 -14.87 -14.65
N THR A 114 7.80 -14.90 -14.51
CA THR A 114 8.44 -15.61 -13.41
C THR A 114 7.98 -14.99 -12.09
N SER A 115 7.59 -15.81 -11.12
CA SER A 115 6.99 -15.33 -9.87
C SER A 115 7.57 -15.99 -8.63
N GLY A 116 7.52 -15.25 -7.52
CA GLY A 116 7.77 -15.73 -6.17
C GLY A 116 6.60 -15.37 -5.28
N GLN A 117 6.31 -16.21 -4.29
CA GLN A 117 5.17 -16.04 -3.42
C GLN A 117 5.48 -16.39 -1.96
N ALA A 118 4.72 -15.78 -1.06
CA ALA A 118 4.69 -16.14 0.34
C ALA A 118 3.26 -16.15 0.85
N THR A 119 3.00 -17.00 1.85
CA THR A 119 1.71 -17.10 2.53
C THR A 119 1.87 -16.87 4.02
N HIS A 120 0.89 -16.21 4.64
CA HIS A 120 0.83 -16.01 6.06
C HIS A 120 -0.60 -16.24 6.55
N THR A 121 -0.75 -16.97 7.64
CA THR A 121 -2.05 -17.26 8.24
C THR A 121 -2.26 -16.32 9.42
N LEU A 122 -3.42 -15.65 9.45
CA LEU A 122 -3.84 -14.83 10.58
C LEU A 122 -5.24 -15.24 11.04
N ASN A 123 -5.60 -14.83 12.25
CA ASN A 123 -6.93 -15.06 12.81
C ASN A 123 -7.63 -13.73 13.06
N VAL A 124 -8.86 -13.61 12.58
CA VAL A 124 -9.73 -12.46 12.84
C VAL A 124 -10.74 -12.86 13.91
N VAL A 125 -10.85 -12.05 14.96
CA VAL A 125 -11.76 -12.24 16.09
C VAL A 125 -12.76 -11.11 16.16
N GLU A 126 -13.88 -11.36 16.81
CA GLU A 126 -14.93 -10.36 17.00
C GLU A 126 -14.37 -9.08 17.64
N ALA A 127 -14.80 -7.93 17.11
CA ALA A 127 -14.57 -6.67 17.78
C ALA A 127 -15.34 -6.67 19.09
N GLN A 128 -14.62 -6.65 20.23
CA GLN A 128 -15.27 -6.48 21.51
C GLN A 128 -15.88 -5.08 21.54
N ILE A 129 -17.20 -5.00 21.47
CA ILE A 129 -17.94 -3.80 21.81
C ILE A 129 -17.69 -3.56 23.29
N ILE A 130 -16.79 -2.63 23.61
CA ILE A 130 -16.72 -2.11 24.98
C ILE A 130 -18.03 -1.33 25.14
N GLN A 131 -19.05 -1.99 25.70
CA GLN A 131 -20.18 -1.26 26.25
C GLN A 131 -19.57 -0.42 27.38
N GLN A 132 -19.24 0.84 27.08
CA GLN A 132 -19.10 1.84 28.12
C GLN A 132 -20.38 1.69 28.97
N PRO A 133 -20.29 1.39 30.27
CA PRO A 133 -21.48 1.45 31.10
C PRO A 133 -22.08 2.83 30.85
N ILE A 134 -23.29 2.88 30.29
CA ILE A 134 -24.11 4.08 30.30
C ILE A 134 -24.26 4.42 31.77
N GLN A 135 -23.36 5.26 32.30
CA GLN A 135 -23.54 5.86 33.60
C GLN A 135 -24.88 6.58 33.50
N PRO A 136 -25.89 6.21 34.31
CA PRO A 136 -27.06 7.04 34.45
C PRO A 136 -26.54 8.42 34.81
N SER A 137 -26.79 9.42 33.97
CA SER A 137 -26.48 10.80 34.32
C SER A 137 -27.32 11.10 35.57
N THR A 138 -26.69 11.06 36.74
CA THR A 138 -27.32 11.55 37.96
C THR A 138 -27.68 13.01 37.67
N PRO A 139 -28.96 13.42 37.73
CA PRO A 139 -29.31 14.81 37.52
C PRO A 139 -28.50 15.63 38.53
N THR A 140 -27.73 16.60 38.03
CA THR A 140 -27.05 17.57 38.88
C THR A 140 -28.11 18.21 39.77
N PRO A 141 -27.94 18.28 41.10
CA PRO A 141 -28.91 18.97 41.95
C PRO A 141 -29.05 20.41 41.44
N GLN A 142 -30.25 20.76 40.99
CA GLN A 142 -30.59 22.12 40.62
C GLN A 142 -30.32 23.01 41.86
N PRO A 143 -29.59 24.14 41.72
CA PRO A 143 -29.42 25.07 42.83
C PRO A 143 -30.79 25.52 43.33
N THR A 144 -31.13 25.17 44.57
CA THR A 144 -32.30 25.72 45.25
C THR A 144 -32.05 27.22 45.46
N ILE A 145 -32.74 28.05 44.69
CA ILE A 145 -32.75 29.50 44.90
C ILE A 145 -33.43 29.74 46.26
N PRO A 146 -32.76 30.35 47.26
CA PRO A 146 -33.38 30.65 48.54
C PRO A 146 -34.53 31.65 48.34
N PRO A 147 -35.62 31.54 49.14
CA PRO A 147 -36.71 32.51 49.10
C PRO A 147 -36.17 33.93 49.34
N ARG A 148 -36.61 34.88 48.52
CA ARG A 148 -36.32 36.30 48.73
C ARG A 148 -37.15 36.77 49.93
N ASP A 149 -36.49 36.99 51.07
CA ASP A 149 -37.13 37.60 52.23
C ASP A 149 -37.74 38.95 51.82
N THR A 150 -39.06 39.07 52.04
CA THR A 150 -39.80 40.31 51.84
C THR A 150 -39.54 41.19 53.05
N LEU A 151 -38.90 42.34 52.81
CA LEU A 151 -38.69 43.37 53.81
C LEU A 151 -40.05 43.96 54.26
N PRO A 152 -40.33 44.10 55.56
CA PRO A 152 -41.59 44.69 56.01
C PRO A 152 -41.64 46.20 55.75
N PRO A 153 -42.83 46.77 55.47
CA PRO A 153 -42.99 48.20 55.23
C PRO A 153 -42.86 49.02 56.53
N ALA A 154 -42.32 50.24 56.37
CA ALA A 154 -42.12 51.24 57.41
C ALA A 154 -43.42 51.94 57.85
#